data_AF-A0AAI8YR73-F1
#
_entry.id   AF-A0AAI8YR73-F1
#
_cell.length_a   1.000
_cell.length_b   1.000
_cell.length_c   1.000
_cell.angle_alpha   90.00
_cell.angle_beta   90.00
_cell.angle_gamma   90.00
#
_symmetry.space_group_name_H-M   'P 1'
#
loop_
_entity.id
_entity.type
_entity.pdbx_description
1 polymer ?
#
loop_
_entity_poly.entity_id
_entity_poly.type
_entity_poly.pdbx_seq_one_letter_code
_entity_poly.pdbx_strand_id
1 'polypeptide(L)'
;MAAKRRSSSPSGQAKRRRTHKKKRTNFFSLPAEVRNQIYAYALVARKEIAVTPHLHEPDLLSTSRQIRFEARKFYYRNNTFRVPVRNCDAALLVKFNKFLIQFGDGEGSVRLLMKLTGRKNWANVLAWCEQIHTQRLNTWYWCRPKTPMETVIEAAHKIVRNGGLSWERCKEGLDALGDTIGKYDAAWMRKD
;
A
#
# COMPACT_ATOMS: atom_id res chain seq x y z
N MET A 1 -93.87 38.52 1.85
CA MET A 1 -93.32 38.00 0.57
C MET A 1 -92.35 39.04 0.01
N ALA A 2 -91.11 38.78 -0.40
CA ALA A 2 -90.15 37.72 -0.16
C ALA A 2 -88.78 38.40 -0.38
N ALA A 3 -87.85 38.13 0.52
CA ALA A 3 -86.61 38.88 0.68
C ALA A 3 -85.47 38.39 -0.24
N LYS A 4 -84.64 39.35 -0.63
CA LYS A 4 -83.34 39.28 -1.31
C LYS A 4 -82.42 38.22 -0.67
N ARG A 5 -81.91 37.27 -1.45
CA ARG A 5 -80.78 36.40 -1.06
C ARG A 5 -79.59 36.61 -2.00
N ARG A 6 -78.59 37.33 -1.51
CA ARG A 6 -77.17 37.19 -1.88
C ARG A 6 -76.54 36.16 -0.95
N SER A 7 -75.64 35.34 -1.47
CA SER A 7 -74.57 34.56 -0.82
C SER A 7 -74.46 33.21 -1.54
N SER A 8 -73.31 32.61 -1.79
CA SER A 8 -71.91 33.00 -1.63
C SER A 8 -71.15 31.77 -2.13
N SER A 9 -70.21 31.92 -3.06
CA SER A 9 -69.24 30.87 -3.36
C SER A 9 -68.41 30.56 -2.12
N PRO A 10 -68.17 29.29 -1.75
CA PRO A 10 -66.96 28.93 -1.04
C PRO A 10 -66.02 28.26 -2.04
N SER A 11 -65.09 29.08 -2.52
CA SER A 11 -63.68 28.76 -2.71
C SER A 11 -63.33 27.26 -2.65
N GLY A 12 -63.14 26.65 -3.82
CA GLY A 12 -62.39 25.42 -3.95
C GLY A 12 -60.96 25.65 -3.46
N GLN A 13 -60.70 25.37 -2.19
CA GLN A 13 -59.35 25.25 -1.67
C GLN A 13 -58.75 23.97 -2.25
N ALA A 14 -58.18 24.09 -3.45
CA ALA A 14 -57.20 23.14 -3.95
C ALA A 14 -56.02 23.13 -2.97
N LYS A 15 -56.03 22.18 -2.04
CA LYS A 15 -54.87 21.81 -1.22
C LYS A 15 -53.73 21.46 -2.20
N ARG A 16 -52.88 22.45 -2.52
CA ARG A 16 -51.61 22.24 -3.19
C ARG A 16 -50.80 21.29 -2.31
N ARG A 17 -50.85 19.99 -2.64
CA ARG A 17 -49.90 19.00 -2.11
C ARG A 17 -48.51 19.53 -2.48
N ARG A 18 -47.82 20.14 -1.52
CA ARG A 18 -46.39 20.43 -1.63
C ARG A 18 -45.72 19.07 -1.80
N THR A 19 -45.48 18.67 -3.04
CA THR A 19 -44.63 17.53 -3.35
C THR A 19 -43.24 17.90 -2.86
N HIS A 20 -42.87 17.45 -1.67
CA HIS A 20 -41.49 17.47 -1.22
C HIS A 20 -40.71 16.68 -2.28
N LYS A 21 -39.99 17.40 -3.17
CA LYS A 21 -39.01 16.77 -4.05
C LYS A 21 -37.99 16.14 -3.10
N LYS A 22 -38.08 14.82 -2.90
CA LYS A 22 -37.06 14.05 -2.19
C LYS A 22 -35.73 14.39 -2.85
N LYS A 23 -34.90 15.18 -2.17
CA LYS A 23 -33.52 15.39 -2.59
C LYS A 23 -32.89 14.01 -2.65
N ARG A 24 -32.44 13.60 -3.84
CA ARG A 24 -31.69 12.36 -3.99
C ARG A 24 -30.42 12.50 -3.15
N THR A 25 -30.35 11.75 -2.06
CA THR A 25 -29.12 11.59 -1.32
C THR A 25 -28.21 10.69 -2.15
N ASN A 26 -27.01 11.17 -2.43
CA ASN A 26 -25.97 10.38 -3.07
C ASN A 26 -24.79 10.24 -2.10
N PHE A 27 -23.88 9.31 -2.36
CA PHE A 27 -22.73 9.07 -1.49
C PHE A 27 -21.90 10.36 -1.24
N PHE A 28 -21.76 11.22 -2.25
CA PHE A 28 -21.00 12.47 -2.16
C PHE A 28 -21.76 13.61 -1.47
N SER A 29 -23.05 13.44 -1.17
CA SER A 29 -23.82 14.37 -0.33
C SER A 29 -23.56 14.17 1.17
N LEU A 30 -22.86 13.09 1.54
CA LEU A 30 -22.38 12.86 2.90
C LEU A 30 -21.21 13.81 3.22
N PRO A 31 -21.08 14.30 4.46
CA PRO A 31 -19.88 14.99 4.92
C PRO A 31 -18.62 14.13 4.75
N ALA A 32 -17.46 14.77 4.60
CA ALA A 32 -16.19 14.08 4.34
C ALA A 32 -15.81 13.11 5.47
N GLU A 33 -16.12 13.47 6.72
CA GLU A 33 -15.87 12.66 7.91
C GLU A 33 -16.62 11.32 7.84
N VAL A 34 -17.89 11.37 7.42
CA VAL A 34 -18.72 10.17 7.26
C VAL A 34 -18.18 9.30 6.11
N ARG A 35 -17.77 9.91 4.99
CA ARG A 35 -17.14 9.17 3.88
C ARG A 35 -15.84 8.51 4.32
N ASN A 36 -15.01 9.19 5.09
CA ASN A 36 -13.76 8.64 5.64
C ASN A 36 -14.01 7.47 6.59
N GLN A 37 -15.05 7.52 7.42
CA GLN A 37 -15.44 6.37 8.24
C GLN A 37 -15.85 5.17 7.37
N ILE A 38 -16.64 5.40 6.32
CA ILE A 38 -17.03 4.34 5.37
C ILE A 38 -15.79 3.76 4.69
N TYR A 39 -14.85 4.60 4.23
CA TYR A 39 -13.58 4.14 3.66
C TYR A 39 -12.77 3.34 4.68
N ALA A 40 -12.73 3.74 5.95
CA ALA A 40 -12.03 3.00 6.99
C ALA A 40 -12.62 1.60 7.19
N TYR A 41 -13.94 1.49 7.29
CA TYR A 41 -14.61 0.20 7.43
C TYR A 41 -14.43 -0.70 6.20
N ALA A 42 -14.38 -0.12 5.00
CA ALA A 42 -14.31 -0.88 3.76
C ALA A 42 -12.87 -1.24 3.32
N LEU A 43 -11.88 -0.40 3.59
CA LEU A 43 -10.53 -0.51 3.04
C LEU A 43 -9.47 -0.95 4.05
N VAL A 44 -9.71 -0.80 5.35
CA VAL A 44 -8.73 -1.16 6.38
C VAL A 44 -8.94 -2.60 6.81
N ALA A 45 -7.98 -3.46 6.48
CA ALA A 45 -7.96 -4.84 6.88
C ALA A 45 -7.53 -4.97 8.36
N ARG A 46 -8.18 -5.90 9.08
CA ARG A 46 -7.78 -6.26 10.46
C ARG A 46 -6.45 -7.02 10.52
N LYS A 47 -6.08 -7.66 9.42
CA LYS A 47 -4.86 -8.46 9.27
C LYS A 47 -4.00 -7.87 8.15
N GLU A 48 -2.74 -8.25 8.14
CA GLU A 48 -1.81 -7.90 7.07
C GLU A 48 -2.32 -8.39 5.71
N ILE A 49 -2.15 -7.54 4.70
CA ILE A 49 -2.49 -7.84 3.31
C ILE A 49 -1.29 -8.50 2.65
N ALA A 50 -1.44 -9.73 2.17
CA ALA A 50 -0.35 -10.42 1.47
C ALA A 50 -0.12 -9.78 0.09
N VAL A 51 1.09 -9.32 -0.16
CA VAL A 51 1.51 -8.88 -1.49
C VAL A 51 1.78 -10.11 -2.33
N THR A 52 1.05 -10.21 -3.44
CA THR A 52 1.20 -11.28 -4.43
C THR A 52 1.31 -10.65 -5.82
N PRO A 53 1.79 -11.36 -6.84
CA PRO A 53 1.79 -10.88 -8.22
C PRO A 53 0.38 -10.49 -8.73
N HIS A 54 -0.65 -11.04 -8.11
CA HIS A 54 -2.06 -10.82 -8.45
C HIS A 54 -2.74 -9.84 -7.50
N LEU A 55 -2.02 -9.17 -6.59
CA LEU A 55 -2.63 -8.18 -5.70
C LEU A 55 -3.24 -7.04 -6.53
N HIS A 56 -4.55 -6.89 -6.42
CA HIS A 56 -5.31 -5.78 -7.00
C HIS A 56 -5.87 -4.90 -5.88
N GLU A 57 -6.11 -3.63 -6.22
CA GLU A 57 -6.81 -2.71 -5.33
C GLU A 57 -8.23 -3.21 -5.07
N PRO A 58 -8.78 -2.94 -3.87
CA PRO A 58 -10.15 -3.30 -3.56
C PRO A 58 -11.14 -2.68 -4.55
N ASP A 59 -12.22 -3.42 -4.86
CA ASP A 59 -13.24 -3.01 -5.85
C ASP A 59 -13.80 -1.61 -5.60
N LEU A 60 -13.89 -1.18 -4.34
CA LEU A 60 -14.33 0.17 -4.00
C LEU A 60 -13.50 1.26 -4.70
N LEU A 61 -12.17 1.06 -4.81
CA LEU A 61 -11.27 1.97 -5.53
C LEU A 61 -11.41 1.89 -7.05
N SER A 62 -12.13 0.89 -7.57
CA SER A 62 -12.44 0.75 -9.00
C SER A 62 -13.72 1.48 -9.43
N THR A 63 -14.63 1.76 -8.49
CA THR A 63 -16.01 2.23 -8.79
C THR A 63 -16.12 3.66 -9.31
N SER A 64 -15.35 4.61 -8.76
CA SER A 64 -15.45 6.04 -9.10
C SER A 64 -14.11 6.73 -9.00
N ARG A 65 -13.82 7.65 -9.94
CA ARG A 65 -12.61 8.48 -9.92
C ARG A 65 -12.51 9.30 -8.64
N GLN A 66 -13.62 9.80 -8.12
CA GLN A 66 -13.65 10.57 -6.88
C GLN A 66 -13.35 9.69 -5.65
N ILE A 67 -13.99 8.52 -5.54
CA ILE A 67 -13.69 7.56 -4.44
C ILE A 67 -12.23 7.13 -4.50
N ARG A 68 -11.72 6.81 -5.69
CA ARG A 68 -10.30 6.46 -5.88
C ARG A 68 -9.39 7.58 -5.39
N PHE A 69 -9.67 8.83 -5.75
CA PHE A 69 -8.87 9.96 -5.31
C PHE A 69 -8.89 10.16 -3.79
N GLU A 70 -10.08 10.11 -3.18
CA GLU A 70 -10.25 10.32 -1.72
C GLU A 70 -9.66 9.16 -0.89
N ALA A 71 -9.87 7.92 -1.32
CA ALA A 71 -9.70 6.74 -0.47
C ALA A 71 -8.44 5.90 -0.77
N ARG A 72 -7.79 6.08 -1.93
CA ARG A 72 -6.62 5.26 -2.31
C ARG A 72 -5.43 5.48 -1.38
N LYS A 73 -5.11 6.74 -1.04
CA LYS A 73 -4.08 7.03 -0.02
C LYS A 73 -4.45 6.43 1.34
N PHE A 74 -5.75 6.43 1.66
CA PHE A 74 -6.26 5.85 2.89
C PHE A 74 -5.99 4.34 2.97
N TYR A 75 -6.23 3.60 1.88
CA TYR A 75 -5.92 2.17 1.78
C TYR A 75 -4.43 1.89 2.01
N TYR A 76 -3.53 2.56 1.29
CA TYR A 76 -2.09 2.25 1.39
C TYR A 76 -1.46 2.69 2.72
N ARG A 77 -1.93 3.77 3.34
CA ARG A 77 -1.38 4.27 4.61
C ARG A 77 -1.89 3.53 5.84
N ASN A 78 -3.13 3.05 5.82
CA ASN A 78 -3.77 2.45 6.99
C ASN A 78 -3.70 0.92 7.01
N ASN A 79 -3.19 0.28 5.96
CA ASN A 79 -2.92 -1.15 5.94
C ASN A 79 -1.46 -1.47 6.16
N THR A 80 -1.21 -2.68 6.65
CA THR A 80 0.12 -3.28 6.67
C THR A 80 0.19 -4.33 5.56
N PHE A 81 1.18 -4.20 4.68
CA PHE A 81 1.37 -5.11 3.56
C PHE A 81 2.50 -6.07 3.85
N ARG A 82 2.20 -7.36 3.85
CA ARG A 82 3.18 -8.43 4.06
C ARG A 82 3.74 -8.88 2.71
N VAL A 83 5.02 -8.63 2.48
CA VAL A 83 5.72 -9.02 1.25
C VAL A 83 6.56 -10.28 1.51
N PRO A 84 6.25 -11.43 0.88
CA PRO A 84 7.11 -12.59 0.95
C PRO A 84 8.37 -12.37 0.12
N VAL A 85 9.53 -12.61 0.73
CA VAL A 85 10.83 -12.66 0.05
C VAL A 85 11.32 -14.09 0.17
N ARG A 86 11.21 -14.85 -0.93
CA ARG A 86 11.52 -16.28 -0.95
C ARG A 86 12.89 -16.50 -1.57
N ASN A 87 13.72 -17.33 -0.95
CA ASN A 87 15.07 -17.61 -1.43
C ASN A 87 15.90 -16.32 -1.63
N CYS A 88 15.74 -15.34 -0.74
CA CYS A 88 16.35 -14.00 -0.87
C CYS A 88 15.97 -13.21 -2.14
N ASP A 89 15.00 -13.67 -2.95
CA ASP A 89 14.54 -12.94 -4.14
C ASP A 89 13.56 -11.82 -3.75
N ALA A 90 14.00 -10.58 -3.96
CA ALA A 90 13.26 -9.38 -3.65
C ALA A 90 12.52 -8.75 -4.85
N ALA A 91 12.43 -9.43 -6.00
CA ALA A 91 11.80 -8.87 -7.20
C ALA A 91 10.37 -8.37 -6.95
N LEU A 92 9.56 -9.12 -6.18
CA LEU A 92 8.20 -8.71 -5.83
C LEU A 92 8.19 -7.47 -4.91
N LEU A 93 9.10 -7.42 -3.93
CA LEU A 93 9.26 -6.27 -3.04
C LEU A 93 9.63 -5.01 -3.82
N VAL A 94 10.59 -5.13 -4.73
CA VAL A 94 11.05 -4.03 -5.59
C VAL A 94 9.94 -3.54 -6.50
N LYS A 95 9.20 -4.46 -7.15
CA LYS A 95 8.05 -4.10 -7.99
C LYS A 95 6.97 -3.38 -7.20
N PHE A 96 6.64 -3.88 -6.00
CA PHE A 96 5.64 -3.26 -5.15
C PHE A 96 6.11 -1.88 -4.65
N ASN A 97 7.36 -1.74 -4.23
CA ASN A 97 7.87 -0.45 -3.76
C ASN A 97 7.90 0.61 -4.87
N LYS A 98 8.30 0.25 -6.10
CA LYS A 98 8.19 1.14 -7.27
C LYS A 98 6.77 1.63 -7.48
N PHE A 99 5.80 0.72 -7.37
CA PHE A 99 4.39 1.07 -7.46
C PHE A 99 3.94 1.98 -6.31
N LEU A 100 4.49 1.87 -5.10
CA LEU A 100 4.12 2.72 -3.98
C LEU A 100 4.71 4.13 -4.05
N ILE A 101 5.88 4.31 -4.65
CA ILE A 101 6.54 5.62 -4.80
C ILE A 101 5.63 6.62 -5.51
N GLN A 102 4.80 6.17 -6.46
CA GLN A 102 3.86 7.06 -7.16
C GLN A 102 2.74 7.64 -6.26
N PHE A 103 2.62 7.17 -5.01
CA PHE A 103 1.63 7.64 -4.03
C PHE A 103 2.25 8.31 -2.79
N GLY A 104 3.58 8.33 -2.69
CA GLY A 104 4.29 8.82 -1.52
C GLY A 104 4.63 10.31 -1.61
N ASP A 105 3.77 11.18 -1.08
CA ASP A 105 4.07 12.62 -0.90
C ASP A 105 4.95 12.88 0.33
N GLY A 106 6.06 12.15 0.49
CA GLY A 106 7.06 12.39 1.54
C GLY A 106 6.65 12.10 3.00
N GLU A 107 5.37 12.07 3.33
CA GLU A 107 4.89 11.93 4.71
C GLU A 107 3.87 10.79 4.85
N GLY A 108 4.23 9.77 5.64
CA GLY A 108 3.45 8.55 5.86
C GLY A 108 3.87 7.39 4.96
N SER A 109 4.96 6.71 5.36
CA SER A 109 5.43 5.50 4.70
C SER A 109 4.37 4.40 4.75
N VAL A 110 4.14 3.74 3.62
CA VAL A 110 3.33 2.51 3.59
C VAL A 110 3.97 1.50 4.53
N ARG A 111 3.16 0.90 5.42
CA ARG A 111 3.66 -0.10 6.36
C ARG A 111 3.93 -1.40 5.62
N LEU A 112 5.20 -1.72 5.40
CA LEU A 112 5.65 -2.97 4.81
C LEU A 112 6.18 -3.90 5.90
N LEU A 113 5.66 -5.13 5.93
CA LEU A 113 6.26 -6.22 6.68
C LEU A 113 6.91 -7.20 5.71
N MET A 114 8.22 -7.32 5.77
CA MET A 114 8.93 -8.30 4.97
C MET A 114 8.92 -9.66 5.67
N LYS A 115 8.60 -10.71 4.94
CA LYS A 115 8.67 -12.09 5.44
C LYS A 115 9.67 -12.90 4.61
N LEU A 116 10.87 -13.07 5.14
CA LEU A 116 11.89 -13.91 4.55
C LEU A 116 11.56 -15.39 4.75
N THR A 117 11.60 -16.16 3.67
CA THR A 117 11.29 -17.60 3.67
C THR A 117 12.16 -18.34 2.65
N GLY A 118 12.20 -19.67 2.73
CA GLY A 118 12.93 -20.49 1.78
C GLY A 118 14.40 -20.64 2.12
N ARG A 119 15.23 -20.77 1.09
CA ARG A 119 16.65 -21.12 1.18
C ARG A 119 17.55 -19.88 1.16
N LYS A 120 18.80 -20.06 1.56
CA LYS A 120 19.86 -19.07 1.40
C LYS A 120 20.27 -19.04 -0.06
N ASN A 121 20.43 -17.85 -0.64
CA ASN A 121 20.88 -17.69 -2.02
C ASN A 121 21.62 -16.35 -2.14
N TRP A 122 22.95 -16.41 -2.22
CA TRP A 122 23.79 -15.22 -2.25
C TRP A 122 23.61 -14.39 -3.53
N ALA A 123 23.40 -15.05 -4.68
CA ALA A 123 23.19 -14.36 -5.94
C ALA A 123 21.95 -13.45 -5.90
N ASN A 124 20.87 -13.91 -5.25
CA ASN A 124 19.68 -13.10 -5.06
C ASN A 124 19.90 -11.92 -4.09
N VAL A 125 20.73 -12.10 -3.05
CA VAL A 125 21.13 -11.00 -2.16
C VAL A 125 21.93 -9.95 -2.92
N LEU A 126 22.88 -10.34 -3.77
CA LEU A 126 23.65 -9.43 -4.62
C LEU A 126 22.74 -8.64 -5.56
N ALA A 127 21.84 -9.33 -6.27
CA ALA A 127 20.88 -8.69 -7.17
C ALA A 127 19.97 -7.69 -6.44
N TRP A 128 19.57 -8.01 -5.21
CA TRP A 128 18.79 -7.09 -4.38
C TRP A 128 19.62 -5.87 -3.94
N CYS A 129 20.87 -6.07 -3.52
CA CYS A 129 21.78 -4.97 -3.16
C CYS A 129 22.02 -4.03 -4.35
N GLU A 130 22.20 -4.58 -5.56
CA GLU A 130 22.33 -3.81 -6.80
C GLU A 130 21.09 -2.94 -7.07
N GLN A 131 19.90 -3.50 -6.88
CA GLN A 131 18.65 -2.76 -7.04
C GLN A 131 18.50 -1.64 -6.00
N ILE A 132 18.91 -1.87 -4.75
CA ILE A 132 18.91 -0.82 -3.71
C ILE A 132 19.85 0.33 -4.10
N HIS A 133 21.07 0.01 -4.54
CA HIS A 133 22.09 0.98 -4.91
C HIS A 133 21.69 1.79 -6.16
N THR A 134 21.31 1.11 -7.24
CA THR A 134 21.02 1.73 -8.54
C THR A 134 19.69 2.50 -8.56
N GLN A 135 18.64 1.96 -7.93
CA GLN A 135 17.29 2.53 -8.04
C GLN A 135 16.91 3.42 -6.84
N ARG A 136 17.84 3.64 -5.90
CA ARG A 136 17.63 4.38 -4.64
C ARG A 136 16.32 3.99 -3.93
N LEU A 137 15.97 2.71 -4.00
CA LEU A 137 14.71 2.23 -3.47
C LEU A 137 14.79 2.04 -1.96
N ASN A 138 13.73 2.44 -1.27
CA ASN A 138 13.55 2.27 0.16
C ASN A 138 13.17 0.81 0.54
N THR A 139 13.73 -0.18 -0.15
CA THR A 139 13.44 -1.62 -0.01
C THR A 139 14.41 -2.35 0.91
N TRP A 140 15.25 -1.61 1.64
CA TRP A 140 16.18 -2.22 2.56
C TRP A 140 15.44 -2.93 3.72
N TYR A 141 16.14 -3.81 4.41
CA TYR A 141 15.60 -4.53 5.55
C TYR A 141 15.61 -3.60 6.78
N TRP A 142 14.42 -3.27 7.30
CA TRP A 142 14.23 -2.31 8.43
C TRP A 142 14.11 -2.96 9.79
N CYS A 143 13.99 -4.29 9.83
CA CYS A 143 13.73 -5.00 11.08
C CYS A 143 15.06 -5.33 11.77
N ARG A 144 15.03 -5.44 13.10
CA ARG A 144 16.13 -6.09 13.81
C ARG A 144 16.17 -7.55 13.36
N PRO A 145 17.31 -8.04 12.85
CA PRO A 145 17.41 -9.42 12.39
C PRO A 145 17.17 -10.36 13.56
N LYS A 146 16.39 -11.41 13.32
CA LYS A 146 16.08 -12.46 14.30
C LYS A 146 16.69 -13.80 13.91
N THR A 147 17.12 -13.92 12.65
CA THR A 147 17.71 -15.14 12.10
C THR A 147 19.09 -14.85 11.49
N PRO A 148 20.00 -15.85 11.40
CA PRO A 148 21.27 -15.67 10.72
C PRO A 148 21.13 -15.20 9.26
N MET A 149 20.06 -15.63 8.57
CA MET A 149 19.75 -15.19 7.21
C MET A 149 19.47 -13.69 7.15
N GLU A 150 18.65 -13.19 8.07
CA GLU A 150 18.33 -11.77 8.19
C GLU A 150 19.57 -10.94 8.53
N THR A 151 20.44 -11.44 9.41
CA THR A 151 21.70 -10.76 9.78
C THR A 151 22.61 -10.57 8.57
N VAL A 152 22.75 -11.59 7.72
CA VAL A 152 23.55 -11.52 6.48
C VAL A 152 22.96 -10.49 5.51
N ILE A 153 21.65 -10.52 5.30
CA ILE A 153 20.96 -9.57 4.41
C ILE A 153 21.11 -8.14 4.93
N GLU A 154 20.96 -7.93 6.25
CA GLU A 154 21.15 -6.62 6.85
C GLU A 154 22.59 -6.12 6.69
N ALA A 155 23.59 -6.98 6.91
CA ALA A 155 25.00 -6.64 6.71
C ALA A 155 25.29 -6.24 5.26
N ALA A 156 24.79 -7.02 4.29
CA ALA A 156 24.91 -6.70 2.86
C ALA A 156 24.25 -5.35 2.52
N HIS A 157 23.03 -5.10 3.02
CA HIS A 157 22.35 -3.82 2.83
C HIS A 157 23.10 -2.63 3.46
N LYS A 158 23.78 -2.82 4.59
CA LYS A 158 24.61 -1.76 5.20
C LYS A 158 25.79 -1.37 4.32
N ILE A 159 26.40 -2.33 3.61
CA ILE A 159 27.52 -2.06 2.67
C ILE A 159 27.06 -1.14 1.54
N VAL A 160 25.91 -1.42 0.91
CA VAL A 160 25.38 -0.59 -0.19
C VAL A 160 24.77 0.74 0.27
N ARG A 161 24.37 0.86 1.54
CA ARG A 161 23.73 2.07 2.06
C ARG A 161 24.71 3.18 2.44
N ASN A 162 26.02 2.90 2.57
CA ASN A 162 27.03 3.94 2.76
C ASN A 162 27.14 4.77 1.47
N GLY A 163 26.28 5.79 1.37
CA GLY A 163 25.85 6.48 0.14
C GLY A 163 26.88 7.35 -0.59
N GLY A 164 28.16 6.99 -0.54
CA GLY A 164 29.24 7.63 -1.30
C GLY A 164 30.08 6.68 -2.14
N LEU A 165 29.85 5.37 -2.05
CA LEU A 165 30.62 4.37 -2.79
C LEU A 165 30.00 4.05 -4.15
N SER A 166 30.86 3.87 -5.16
CA SER A 166 30.44 3.34 -6.46
C SER A 166 29.96 1.89 -6.31
N TRP A 167 29.20 1.40 -7.28
CA TRP A 167 28.71 0.02 -7.26
C TRP A 167 29.88 -0.98 -7.21
N GLU A 168 30.97 -0.70 -7.92
CA GLU A 168 32.17 -1.54 -7.95
C GLU A 168 32.76 -1.70 -6.55
N ARG A 169 32.85 -0.61 -5.77
CA ARG A 169 33.34 -0.65 -4.39
C ARG A 169 32.38 -1.37 -3.44
N CYS A 170 31.08 -1.16 -3.60
CA CYS A 170 30.09 -1.93 -2.85
C CYS A 170 30.20 -3.43 -3.17
N LYS A 171 30.38 -3.76 -4.46
CA LYS A 171 30.49 -5.13 -4.94
C LYS A 171 31.75 -5.82 -4.39
N GLU A 172 32.90 -5.16 -4.35
CA GLU A 172 34.11 -5.69 -3.69
C GLU A 172 33.84 -6.09 -2.23
N GLY A 173 33.16 -5.21 -1.47
CA GLY A 173 32.80 -5.50 -0.07
C GLY A 173 31.76 -6.62 0.07
N LEU A 174 30.81 -6.69 -0.86
CA LEU A 174 29.82 -7.77 -0.90
C LEU A 174 30.49 -9.10 -1.26
N ASP A 175 31.38 -9.14 -2.24
CA ASP A 175 32.08 -10.37 -2.65
C ASP A 175 32.93 -10.90 -1.48
N ALA A 176 33.66 -10.03 -0.75
CA ALA A 176 34.39 -10.42 0.45
C ALA A 176 33.48 -10.95 1.58
N LEU A 177 32.31 -10.35 1.77
CA LEU A 177 31.29 -10.83 2.71
C LEU A 177 30.75 -12.20 2.29
N GLY A 178 30.46 -12.36 0.99
CA GLY A 178 30.02 -13.61 0.38
C GLY A 178 31.03 -14.71 0.61
N ASP A 179 32.29 -14.52 0.22
CA ASP A 179 33.37 -15.49 0.40
C ASP A 179 33.53 -15.91 1.86
N THR A 180 33.47 -14.95 2.78
CA THR A 180 33.55 -15.21 4.22
C THR A 180 32.42 -16.11 4.67
N ILE A 181 31.17 -15.74 4.35
CA ILE A 181 30.00 -16.52 4.74
C ILE A 181 29.99 -17.90 4.06
N GLY A 182 30.43 -18.00 2.81
CA GLY A 182 30.52 -19.24 2.05
C GLY A 182 31.47 -20.27 2.70
N LYS A 183 32.53 -19.81 3.39
CA LYS A 183 33.43 -20.68 4.16
C LYS A 183 32.76 -21.28 5.40
N TYR A 184 31.89 -20.52 6.07
CA TYR A 184 31.19 -20.98 7.27
C TYR A 184 29.88 -21.72 6.95
N ASP A 185 29.26 -21.42 5.82
CA ASP A 185 27.96 -21.92 5.43
C ASP A 185 27.80 -21.98 3.91
N ALA A 186 28.26 -23.10 3.34
CA ALA A 186 28.19 -23.37 1.91
C ALA A 186 26.76 -23.36 1.33
N ALA A 187 25.71 -23.38 2.17
CA ALA A 187 24.34 -23.29 1.69
C ALA A 187 24.03 -21.95 1.01
N TRP A 188 24.79 -20.88 1.29
CA TRP A 188 24.67 -19.59 0.62
C TRP A 188 25.15 -19.60 -0.85
N MET A 189 26.09 -20.49 -1.18
CA MET A 189 26.75 -20.55 -2.48
C MET A 189 26.14 -21.57 -3.43
N ARG A 190 25.11 -22.31 -2.99
CA ARG A 190 24.41 -23.26 -3.86
C ARG A 190 23.70 -22.48 -4.95
N LYS A 191 23.99 -22.82 -6.20
CA LYS A 191 23.18 -22.42 -7.35
C LYS A 191 21.98 -23.36 -7.38
N ASP A 192 20.77 -22.80 -7.24
CA ASP A 192 19.52 -23.53 -7.47
C ASP A 192 19.39 -23.90 -8.96
#